data_AF-A0A674AKF0-F1
#
_entry.id   AF-A0A674AKF0-F1
#
_cell.length_a   1.000
_cell.length_b   1.000
_cell.length_c   1.000
_cell.angle_alpha   90.00
_cell.angle_beta   90.00
_cell.angle_gamma   90.00
#
_symmetry.space_group_name_H-M   'P 1'
#
loop_
_entity.id
_entity.type
_entity.pdbx_description
1 polymer ?
#
loop_
_entity_poly.entity_id
_entity_poly.type
_entity_poly.pdbx_seq_one_letter_code
_entity_poly.pdbx_strand_id
1 'polypeptide(L)' 'MATLTIILLISTVFALGDAMKRPKTPCERARDAVINGPPGVYVPTCDCQGEYTPEQHWGSTGYRSLSLVQLTL' A
#
# COMPACT_ATOMS: atom_id res chain seq x y z
N MET A 1 34.97 -20.32 -1.14
CA MET A 1 33.83 -21.22 -1.45
C MET A 1 32.64 -20.92 -0.54
N ALA A 2 32.78 -20.93 0.79
CA ALA A 2 31.70 -20.60 1.73
C ALA A 2 31.15 -19.15 1.62
N THR A 3 32.02 -18.19 1.28
CA THR A 3 31.62 -16.78 1.08
C THR A 3 30.74 -16.59 -0.14
N LEU A 4 31.09 -17.20 -1.28
CA LEU A 4 30.27 -17.16 -2.50
C LEU A 4 28.90 -17.81 -2.28
N THR A 5 28.83 -18.93 -1.56
CA THR A 5 27.55 -19.60 -1.27
C THR A 5 26.66 -18.74 -0.38
N ILE A 6 27.22 -18.06 0.64
CA ILE A 6 26.45 -17.16 1.50
C ILE A 6 25.92 -15.97 0.70
N ILE A 7 26.75 -15.36 -0.16
CA ILE A 7 26.32 -14.24 -1.03
C ILE A 7 25.17 -14.69 -1.95
N LEU A 8 25.31 -15.84 -2.61
CA LEU A 8 24.27 -16.38 -3.49
C LEU A 8 22.97 -16.66 -2.74
N LEU A 9 23.02 -17.20 -1.52
CA LEU A 9 21.84 -17.44 -0.68
C LEU A 9 21.14 -16.14 -0.28
N ILE A 10 21.88 -15.10 0.06
CA ILE A 10 21.29 -13.80 0.42
C ILE A 10 20.62 -13.17 -0.81
N SER A 11 21.27 -13.22 -1.97
CA SER A 11 20.72 -12.70 -3.22
C SER A 11 19.46 -13.44 -3.68
N THR A 12 19.40 -14.78 -3.55
CA THR A 12 18.22 -15.56 -3.92
C THR A 12 17.05 -15.33 -2.98
N VAL A 13 17.30 -15.18 -1.67
CA VAL A 13 16.27 -14.85 -0.68
C VAL A 13 15.67 -13.46 -0.95
N PHE A 14 16.50 -12.48 -1.27
CA PHE A 14 16.02 -11.13 -1.59
C PHE A 14 15.16 -11.12 -2.86
N ALA A 15 15.60 -11.81 -3.92
CA ALA A 15 14.86 -11.91 -5.17
C ALA A 15 13.51 -12.65 -5.03
N LEU A 16 13.42 -13.64 -4.14
CA LEU A 16 12.16 -14.34 -3.86
C LEU A 16 11.13 -13.45 -3.15
N GLY A 17 11.61 -12.49 -2.34
CA GLY A 17 10.76 -11.57 -1.58
C GLY A 17 9.96 -10.59 -2.45
N ASP A 18 10.55 -10.11 -3.55
CA ASP A 18 9.89 -9.14 -4.44
C ASP A 18 8.91 -9.79 -5.42
N ALA A 19 9.16 -11.04 -5.83
CA ALA A 19 8.31 -11.77 -6.76
C ALA A 19 6.95 -12.20 -6.16
N MET A 20 6.83 -12.22 -4.82
CA MET A 20 5.59 -12.61 -4.12
C MET A 20 4.62 -11.46 -3.87
N LYS A 21 4.94 -10.21 -4.25
CA LYS A 21 4.02 -9.09 -4.04
C LYS A 21 2.86 -9.15 -5.05
N ARG A 22 1.65 -9.42 -4.54
CA ARG A 22 0.40 -9.23 -5.28
C ARG A 22 0.39 -7.85 -5.96
N PRO A 23 -0.17 -7.72 -7.18
CA PRO A 23 -0.41 -6.42 -7.79
C PRO A 23 -1.17 -5.49 -6.83
N LYS A 24 -0.66 -4.28 -6.64
CA LYS A 24 -1.32 -3.28 -5.79
C LYS A 24 -2.60 -2.77 -6.44
N THR A 25 -3.66 -2.73 -5.65
CA THR A 25 -4.95 -2.12 -5.98
C THR A 25 -4.85 -0.60 -6.14
N PRO A 26 -5.87 0.06 -6.71
CA PRO A 26 -5.93 1.52 -6.78
C PRO A 26 -5.77 2.21 -5.42
N CYS A 27 -6.46 1.73 -4.37
CA CYS A 27 -6.37 2.31 -3.03
C CYS A 27 -4.96 2.15 -2.45
N GLU A 28 -4.38 0.94 -2.52
CA GLU A 28 -3.02 0.68 -2.01
C GLU A 28 -1.97 1.53 -2.71
N ARG A 29 -2.09 1.74 -4.03
CA ARG A 29 -1.20 2.64 -4.79
C ARG A 29 -1.34 4.09 -4.33
N ALA A 30 -2.57 4.57 -4.14
CA ALA A 30 -2.82 5.93 -3.65
C ALA A 30 -2.26 6.11 -2.23
N ARG A 31 -2.43 5.11 -1.34
CA ARG A 31 -1.83 5.10 0.00
C ARG A 31 -0.31 5.20 -0.06
N ASP A 32 0.32 4.40 -0.92
CA ASP A 32 1.79 4.35 -1.04
C ASP A 32 2.37 5.64 -1.63
N ALA A 33 1.66 6.31 -2.53
CA ALA A 33 2.09 7.58 -3.11
C ALA A 33 2.22 8.69 -2.06
N VAL A 34 1.43 8.59 -0.98
CA VAL A 34 1.35 9.61 0.07
C VAL A 34 2.43 9.43 1.15
N ILE A 35 3.09 8.26 1.24
CA ILE A 35 4.13 7.97 2.25
C ILE A 35 5.31 8.95 2.18
N ASN A 36 5.65 9.41 0.98
CA ASN A 36 6.70 10.40 0.76
C ASN A 36 6.15 11.84 0.60
N GLY A 37 4.87 12.04 0.93
CA GLY A 37 4.20 13.32 0.84
C GLY A 37 4.45 14.22 2.05
N PRO A 38 4.19 15.54 1.92
CA PRO A 38 4.27 16.47 3.04
C PRO A 38 3.23 16.14 4.12
N PRO A 39 3.46 16.50 5.39
CA PRO A 39 2.50 16.24 6.46
C PRO A 39 1.14 16.90 6.19
N GLY A 40 0.06 16.24 6.60
CA GLY A 40 -1.31 16.77 6.48
C GLY A 40 -2.03 16.46 5.17
N VAL A 41 -1.36 15.80 4.22
CA VAL A 41 -1.99 15.20 3.04
C VAL A 41 -3.00 14.11 3.40
N TYR A 42 -3.99 13.95 2.53
CA TYR A 42 -5.00 12.92 2.66
C TYR A 42 -4.39 11.53 2.42
N VAL A 43 -4.59 10.62 3.36
CA VAL A 43 -4.20 9.20 3.23
C VAL A 43 -5.47 8.37 3.09
N PRO A 44 -5.71 7.70 1.95
CA PRO A 44 -6.89 6.85 1.79
C PRO A 44 -6.82 5.61 2.68
N THR A 45 -7.98 5.20 3.19
CA THR A 45 -8.15 3.99 3.99
C THR A 45 -8.60 2.85 3.09
N CYS A 46 -7.84 1.76 3.10
CA CYS A 46 -8.11 0.56 2.30
C CYS A 46 -8.54 -0.60 3.21
N ASP A 47 -9.41 -1.45 2.71
CA ASP A 47 -9.84 -2.68 3.37
C ASP A 47 -8.84 -3.84 3.15
N CYS A 48 -9.19 -5.04 3.64
CA CYS A 48 -8.35 -6.23 3.50
C CYS A 48 -8.16 -6.71 2.06
N GLN A 49 -9.04 -6.31 1.13
CA GLN A 49 -8.93 -6.64 -0.30
C GLN A 49 -8.09 -5.60 -1.07
N GLY A 50 -7.84 -4.43 -0.45
CA GLY A 50 -7.22 -3.27 -1.05
C GLY A 50 -8.23 -2.34 -1.73
N GLU A 51 -9.52 -2.50 -1.47
CA GLU A 51 -10.54 -1.56 -1.94
C GLU A 51 -10.69 -0.39 -0.95
N TYR A 52 -11.24 0.72 -1.41
CA TYR A 52 -11.53 1.85 -0.52
C TYR A 52 -12.61 1.46 0.50
N THR A 53 -12.37 1.72 1.78
CA THR A 53 -13.40 1.54 2.80
C THR A 53 -14.61 2.45 2.52
N PRO A 54 -15.84 2.03 2.88
CA PRO A 54 -17.06 2.82 2.66
C PRO A 54 -16.98 4.22 3.24
N GLU A 55 -16.36 4.37 4.41
CA GLU A 55 -16.02 5.65 4.98
C GLU A 55 -14.53 5.94 4.81
N GLN A 56 -14.22 7.19 4.50
CA GLN A 56 -12.87 7.73 4.44
C GLN A 56 -12.74 8.89 5.44
N HIS A 57 -11.56 8.99 6.07
CA HIS A 57 -11.29 10.02 7.07
C HIS A 57 -9.99 10.74 6.72
N TRP A 58 -10.05 12.07 6.66
CA TRP A 58 -8.88 12.91 6.51
C TRP A 58 -8.45 13.42 7.87
N GLY A 59 -7.51 12.72 8.50
CA GLY A 59 -7.12 12.97 9.90
C GLY A 59 -6.63 14.40 10.19
N SER A 60 -5.96 15.06 9.24
CA SER A 60 -5.43 16.41 9.44
C SER A 60 -6.49 17.51 9.35
N THR A 61 -7.59 17.28 8.65
CA THR A 61 -8.69 18.25 8.50
C THR A 61 -9.94 17.88 9.30
N GLY A 62 -10.04 16.63 9.76
CA GLY A 62 -11.23 16.08 10.38
C GLY A 62 -12.37 15.78 9.39
N TYR A 63 -12.12 15.91 8.08
CA TYR A 63 -13.14 15.68 7.06
C TYR A 63 -13.45 14.19 6.91
N ARG A 64 -14.74 13.85 6.82
CA ARG A 64 -15.22 12.49 6.55
C ARG A 64 -15.97 12.49 5.22
N SER A 65 -15.63 11.57 4.33
CA SER A 65 -16.37 11.34 3.09
C SER A 65 -16.78 9.88 2.96
N LEU A 66 -17.87 9.64 2.24
CA LEU A 66 -18.24 8.31 1.78
C LEU A 66 -17.50 8.02 0.48
N SER A 67 -16.99 6.80 0.35
CA SER A 67 -16.37 6.34 -0.89
C SER A 67 -17.46 6.23 -1.98
N LEU A 68 -17.21 6.84 -3.14
CA LEU A 68 -18.14 6.83 -4.28
C LEU A 68 -18.45 5.41 -4.80
N VAL A 69 -17.65 4.41 -4.42
CA VAL A 69 -17.87 2.99 -4.75
C VAL A 69 -19.21 2.47 -4.20
N GLN A 70 -19.71 3.03 -3.08
CA GLN A 70 -21.02 2.68 -2.51
C GLN A 70 -22.20 3.35 -3.22
N LEU A 71 -21.99 4.43 -4.00
CA LEU A 71 -23.07 5.13 -4.71
C LEU A 71 -23.42 4.51 -6.08
N THR A 72 -22.66 3.52 -6.52
CA THR A 72 -22.93 2.73 -7.74
C THR A 72 -23.68 1.41 -7.47
N LEU A 73 -24.20 1.22 -6.25
CA LEU A 73 -25.14 0.15 -5.90
C LEU A 73 -26.58 0.69 -5.85
#